data_AF-A0A1I2XRD6-F1
#
_entry.id   AF-A0A1I2XRD6-F1
#
_cell.length_a   1.000
_cell.length_b   1.000
_cell.length_c   1.000
_cell.angle_alpha   90.00
_cell.angle_beta   90.00
_cell.angle_gamma   90.00
#
_symmetry.space_group_name_H-M   'P 1'
#
loop_
_entity.id
_entity.type
_entity.pdbx_description
1 polymer ?
#
loop_
_entity_poly.entity_id
_entity_poly.type
_entity_poly.pdbx_seq_one_letter_code
_entity_poly.pdbx_strand_id
1 'polypeptide(L)' 'MQTVRDWVLAFDAHGPDGLLDGKAPGARPRLNANQREALRALLEHGPTPAAHGVVRWRLCNLVQINPEDLILPRFHGHL' A
#
# COMPACT_ATOMS: atom_id res chain seq x y z
N MET A 1 11.23 -14.20 24.70
CA MET A 1 10.48 -15.21 23.92
C MET A 1 9.60 -15.95 24.91
N GLN A 2 8.37 -15.49 25.14
CA GLN A 2 7.49 -15.95 26.24
C GLN A 2 6.11 -16.45 25.76
N THR A 3 6.06 -17.08 24.58
CA THR A 3 4.82 -17.51 23.92
C THR A 3 3.87 -18.29 24.83
N VAL A 4 4.37 -19.23 25.63
CA VAL A 4 3.54 -20.04 26.54
C VAL A 4 2.91 -19.19 27.66
N ARG A 5 3.63 -18.19 28.17
CA ARG A 5 3.12 -17.31 29.24
C ARG A 5 1.98 -16.44 28.73
N ASP A 6 2.12 -15.88 27.53
CA ASP A 6 1.05 -15.09 26.92
C ASP A 6 -0.21 -15.93 26.66
N TRP A 7 -0.06 -17.20 26.27
CA TRP A 7 -1.19 -18.12 26.11
C TRP A 7 -1.90 -18.45 27.42
N VAL A 8 -1.16 -18.69 28.51
CA VAL A 8 -1.77 -18.94 29.83
C VAL A 8 -2.57 -17.72 30.29
N LEU A 9 -2.00 -16.51 30.17
CA LEU A 9 -2.69 -15.27 30.54
C LEU A 9 -3.93 -15.01 29.66
N ALA A 10 -3.86 -15.32 28.36
CA ALA A 10 -4.99 -15.17 27.46
C ALA A 10 -6.13 -16.16 27.78
N PHE A 11 -5.78 -17.41 28.11
CA PHE A 11 -6.72 -18.43 28.54
C PHE A 11 -7.38 -18.09 29.89
N ASP A 12 -6.61 -17.61 30.87
CA ASP A 12 -7.16 -17.23 32.18
C ASP A 12 -8.17 -16.08 32.07
N ALA A 13 -7.97 -15.17 31.12
CA ALA A 13 -8.82 -14.00 30.93
C ALA A 13 -10.07 -14.27 30.06
N HIS A 14 -9.95 -15.12 29.03
CA HIS A 14 -11.00 -15.29 28.00
C HIS A 14 -11.42 -16.74 27.77
N GLY A 15 -10.90 -17.69 28.55
CA GLY A 15 -11.16 -19.11 28.36
C GLY A 15 -10.59 -19.67 27.04
N PRO A 16 -11.15 -20.76 26.50
CA PRO A 16 -10.72 -21.36 25.24
C PRO A 16 -10.72 -20.39 24.05
N ASP A 17 -11.61 -19.38 24.07
CA ASP A 17 -11.70 -18.36 23.02
C ASP A 17 -10.47 -17.45 22.99
N GLY A 18 -9.76 -17.30 24.12
CA GLY A 18 -8.50 -16.54 24.21
C GLY A 18 -7.30 -17.21 23.54
N LEU A 19 -7.43 -18.50 23.17
CA LEU A 19 -6.41 -19.26 22.43
C LEU A 19 -6.71 -19.34 20.93
N LEU A 20 -7.87 -18.86 20.49
CA LEU A 20 -8.16 -18.75 19.07
C LEU A 20 -7.27 -17.66 18.48
N ASP A 21 -6.43 -18.02 17.50
CA ASP A 21 -5.65 -17.03 16.78
C ASP A 21 -6.60 -16.04 16.10
N GLY A 22 -6.68 -14.84 16.66
CA GLY A 22 -7.29 -13.70 15.98
C GLY A 22 -6.50 -13.42 14.69
N LYS A 23 -7.20 -13.00 13.63
CA LYS A 23 -6.54 -12.51 12.43
C LYS A 23 -5.57 -11.40 12.85
N ALA A 24 -4.27 -11.65 12.69
CA ALA A 24 -3.25 -10.68 13.05
C ALA A 24 -3.60 -9.32 12.41
N PRO A 25 -3.46 -8.21 13.14
CA PRO A 25 -3.63 -6.89 12.54
C PRO A 25 -2.67 -6.84 11.35
N GLY A 26 -3.25 -6.75 10.14
CA GLY A 26 -2.50 -6.97 8.91
C GLY A 26 -1.26 -6.06 8.80
N ALA A 27 -0.33 -6.41 7.91
CA ALA A 27 0.87 -5.60 7.70
C ALA A 27 0.53 -4.12 7.48
N ARG A 28 1.31 -3.23 8.09
CA ARG A 28 1.15 -1.79 7.92
C ARG A 28 1.15 -1.45 6.42
N PRO A 29 0.16 -0.68 5.92
CA PRO A 29 0.12 -0.30 4.51
C PRO A 29 1.42 0.38 4.10
N ARG A 30 1.99 -0.04 2.96
CA ARG A 30 3.26 0.52 2.43
C ARG A 30 3.12 1.95 1.92
N LEU A 31 1.89 2.35 1.53
CA LEU A 31 1.58 3.68 1.06
C LEU A 31 0.74 4.43 2.10
N ASN A 32 1.12 5.68 2.38
CA ASN A 32 0.31 6.59 3.19
C ASN A 32 -0.90 7.14 2.38
N ALA A 33 -1.77 7.93 3.01
CA ALA A 33 -2.96 8.47 2.35
C ALA A 33 -2.62 9.34 1.12
N ASN A 34 -1.66 10.26 1.27
CA ASN A 34 -1.26 11.18 0.20
C ASN A 34 -0.65 10.41 -0.99
N GLN A 35 0.16 9.39 -0.73
CA GLN A 35 0.72 8.53 -1.78
C GLN A 35 -0.37 7.73 -2.52
N ARG A 36 -1.41 7.28 -1.82
CA ARG A 36 -2.55 6.61 -2.47
C ARG A 36 -3.37 7.56 -3.34
N GLU A 37 -3.55 8.79 -2.90
CA GLU A 37 -4.25 9.84 -3.65
C GLU A 37 -3.48 10.24 -4.91
N ALA A 38 -2.17 10.43 -4.77
CA ALA A 38 -1.29 10.72 -5.88
C ALA A 38 -1.22 9.56 -6.90
N LEU A 39 -1.16 8.31 -6.42
CA LEU A 39 -1.25 7.13 -7.27
C LEU A 39 -2.60 7.04 -8.01
N ARG A 40 -3.72 7.41 -7.35
CA ARG A 40 -5.04 7.46 -7.99
C ARG A 40 -5.05 8.46 -9.15
N ALA A 41 -4.58 9.68 -8.92
CA ALA A 41 -4.51 10.71 -9.96
C ALA A 41 -3.67 10.24 -11.16
N LEU A 42 -2.51 9.62 -10.92
CA LEU A 42 -1.65 9.05 -11.96
C LEU A 42 -2.37 7.97 -12.80
N LEU A 43 -3.15 7.10 -12.14
CA LEU A 43 -3.90 6.05 -12.82
C LEU A 43 -5.04 6.61 -13.66
N GLU A 44 -5.72 7.65 -13.19
CA GLU A 44 -6.80 8.34 -13.90
C GLU A 44 -6.30 9.07 -15.16
N HIS A 45 -5.12 9.71 -15.07
CA HIS A 45 -4.50 10.36 -16.22
C HIS A 45 -3.96 9.36 -17.26
N GLY A 46 -3.64 8.14 -16.84
CA GLY A 46 -3.03 7.13 -17.70
C GLY A 46 -1.56 7.44 -18.01
N PRO A 47 -0.85 6.51 -18.67
CA PRO A 47 0.55 6.71 -18.98
C PRO A 47 0.72 7.62 -20.19
N THR A 48 1.54 8.65 -20.04
CA THR A 48 2.15 9.39 -21.15
C THR A 48 3.20 8.52 -21.84
N PRO A 49 3.03 8.10 -23.11
CA PRO A 49 3.97 7.17 -23.75
C PRO A 49 5.39 7.73 -23.89
N ALA A 50 5.52 9.04 -24.12
CA ALA A 50 6.83 9.69 -24.28
C ALA A 50 7.65 9.75 -22.99
N ALA A 51 7.00 9.83 -21.83
CA ALA A 51 7.67 9.90 -20.53
C ALA A 51 7.82 8.51 -19.89
N HIS A 52 6.79 7.67 -19.99
CA HIS A 52 6.72 6.40 -19.28
C HIS A 52 7.04 5.18 -20.15
N GLY A 53 7.18 5.34 -21.47
CA GLY A 53 7.51 4.26 -22.40
C GLY A 53 6.43 3.18 -22.55
N VAL A 54 5.24 3.39 -21.95
CA VAL A 54 4.14 2.42 -21.95
C VAL A 54 2.84 3.08 -22.37
N VAL A 55 1.99 2.32 -23.04
CA VAL A 55 0.66 2.78 -23.50
C VAL A 55 -0.44 2.44 -22.48
N ARG A 56 -0.19 1.46 -21.61
CA ARG A 56 -1.13 1.03 -20.57
C ARG A 56 -0.39 0.70 -19.29
N TRP A 57 -0.95 1.13 -18.15
CA TRP A 57 -0.44 0.77 -16.84
C TRP A 57 -0.56 -0.74 -16.58
N ARG A 58 0.50 -1.30 -16.00
CA ARG A 58 0.57 -2.63 -15.40
C ARG A 58 1.19 -2.46 -14.03
N LEU A 59 0.91 -3.35 -13.08
CA LEU A 59 1.48 -3.25 -11.74
C LEU A 59 3.02 -3.16 -11.76
N CYS A 60 3.68 -3.92 -12.64
CA CYS A 60 5.14 -3.88 -12.78
C CYS A 60 5.68 -2.50 -13.20
N ASN A 61 4.89 -1.70 -13.92
CA ASN A 61 5.26 -0.35 -14.31
C ASN A 61 5.16 0.57 -13.08
N LEU A 62 4.08 0.45 -12.29
CA LEU A 62 3.83 1.30 -11.12
C LEU A 62 4.84 1.08 -9.98
N VAL A 63 5.39 -0.12 -9.86
CA VAL A 63 6.44 -0.44 -8.87
C VAL A 63 7.77 0.23 -9.22
N GLN A 64 7.99 0.59 -10.49
CA GLN A 64 9.22 1.22 -10.97
C GLN A 64 9.15 2.75 -10.98
N ILE A 65 7.99 3.35 -10.69
CA ILE A 65 7.82 4.80 -10.71
C ILE A 65 8.49 5.41 -9.48
N ASN A 66 9.27 6.47 -9.71
CA ASN A 66 9.93 7.17 -8.63
C ASN A 66 8.93 8.00 -7.81
N PRO A 67 9.20 8.23 -6.51
CA PRO A 67 8.31 9.04 -5.66
C PRO A 67 8.14 10.48 -6.16
N GLU A 68 9.14 11.05 -6.84
CA GLU A 68 9.07 12.40 -7.42
C GLU A 68 8.04 12.52 -8.55
N ASP A 69 7.88 11.47 -9.36
CA ASP A 69 6.90 11.43 -10.46
C ASP A 69 5.46 11.36 -9.94
N LEU A 70 5.29 10.91 -8.70
CA LEU A 70 4.00 10.86 -8.02
C LEU A 70 3.48 12.27 -7.67
N ILE A 71 4.34 13.31 -7.68
CA ILE A 71 4.01 14.67 -7.20
C ILE A 71 3.78 15.66 -8.36
N LEU A 72 3.91 15.27 -9.63
CA LEU A 72 3.80 16.22 -10.75
C LEU A 72 2.42 16.23 -11.44
N PRO A 73 1.59 17.26 -11.22
CA PRO A 73 0.68 17.75 -12.23
C PRO A 73 1.42 18.83 -13.04
N ARG A 74 2.30 18.45 -13.98
CA ARG A 74 2.92 19.46 -14.85
C ARG A 74 3.05 18.99 -16.28
N PHE A 75 2.03 19.29 -17.07
CA PHE A 75 2.22 19.75 -18.44
C PHE A 75 1.32 20.96 -18.70
N HIS A 76 1.93 22.14 -18.70
CA HIS A 76 1.42 23.27 -19.48
C HIS A 76 1.46 22.85 -20.95
N GLY A 77 0.28 22.69 -21.55
CA GLY A 77 0.17 22.55 -22.98
C GLY A 77 0.63 23.83 -23.68
N HIS A 78 1.58 23.69 -24.60
CA HIS A 78 1.75 24.61 -25.72
C HIS A 78 1.89 23.75 -26.97
N LEU A 79 0.79 23.65 -27.70
CA LEU A 79 0.76 23.58 -29.16
C LEU A 79 0.32 24.97 -29.64
#